data_AF-A0A3N4UV98-F1
#
_entry.id   AF-A0A3N4UV98-F1
#
_cell.length_a   1.000
_cell.length_b   1.000
_cell.length_c   1.000
_cell.angle_alpha   90.00
_cell.angle_beta   90.00
_cell.angle_gamma   90.00
#
_symmetry.space_group_name_H-M   'P 1'
#
loop_
_entity.id
_entity.type
_entity.pdbx_description
1 polymer ?
#
loop_
_entity_poly.entity_id
_entity_poly.type
_entity_poly.pdbx_seq_one_letter_code
_entity_poly.pdbx_strand_id
1 'polypeptide(L)'
;MSKALTNPLQALVKRAAQTLPATTGKVAAQQERLDRRRGQIVILADVSGSMGAESGDGRRKIDVLREAVSAARGGARLVAFSSQPCDVDSIPEPEANTNLAAALDYVRASDPGVTLLISDGEPDNEAAALASARKFRGAIDVLYIGPESNTRAIAFMRKLAASAGGDLMVNDIATPAGVRLLTQRIAGFLPGPRA
;
A
#
# COMPACT_ATOMS: atom_id res chain seq x y z
N MET A 1 60.20 24.55 13.45
CA MET A 1 59.34 24.14 14.58
C MET A 1 57.90 24.56 14.30
N SER A 2 57.23 23.90 13.36
CA SER A 2 55.85 24.22 12.94
C SER A 2 54.86 23.41 13.78
N LYS A 3 54.27 24.05 14.79
CA LYS A 3 53.18 23.50 15.59
C LYS A 3 51.96 23.31 14.68
N ALA A 4 51.68 22.06 14.32
CA ALA A 4 50.46 21.67 13.63
C ALA A 4 49.26 21.99 14.54
N LEU A 5 48.52 23.05 14.18
CA LEU A 5 47.20 23.37 14.71
C LEU A 5 46.23 22.24 14.31
N THR A 6 46.25 21.14 15.05
CA THR A 6 45.23 20.10 14.91
C THR A 6 43.96 20.67 15.52
N ASN A 7 43.06 21.11 14.65
CA ASN A 7 41.80 21.72 15.02
C ASN A 7 40.98 20.73 15.87
N PRO A 8 40.63 21.07 17.13
CA PRO A 8 39.93 20.16 18.04
C PRO A 8 38.57 19.70 17.48
N LEU A 9 37.96 20.47 16.59
CA LEU A 9 36.73 20.09 15.90
C LEU A 9 36.95 18.93 14.91
N GLN A 10 38.10 18.86 14.21
CA GLN A 10 38.39 17.75 13.30
C GLN A 10 38.63 16.43 14.07
N ALA A 11 39.22 16.52 15.26
CA ALA A 11 39.39 15.36 16.14
C ALA A 11 38.04 14.85 16.70
N LEU A 12 37.12 15.77 17.03
CA LEU A 12 35.76 15.43 17.46
C LEU A 12 34.93 14.80 16.33
N VAL A 13 35.01 15.34 15.10
CA VAL A 13 34.32 14.77 13.93
C VAL A 13 34.86 13.37 13.59
N LYS A 14 36.18 13.16 13.65
CA LYS A 14 36.77 11.83 13.46
C LYS A 14 36.32 10.82 14.51
N ARG A 15 36.23 11.25 15.78
CA ARG A 15 35.72 10.37 16.85
C ARG A 15 34.26 10.04 16.66
N ALA A 16 33.41 11.03 16.37
CA ALA A 16 31.98 10.82 16.12
C ALA A 16 31.71 9.89 14.91
N ALA A 17 32.51 10.00 13.85
CA ALA A 17 32.44 9.09 12.70
C ALA A 17 32.88 7.65 13.03
N GLN A 18 33.71 7.47 14.06
CA GLN A 18 34.19 6.16 14.53
C GLN A 18 33.30 5.54 15.62
N THR A 19 32.55 6.34 16.37
CA THR A 19 31.59 5.88 17.40
C THR A 19 30.17 5.69 16.90
N LEU A 20 29.86 6.01 15.64
CA LEU A 20 28.58 5.60 15.05
C LEU A 20 28.67 4.11 14.71
N PRO A 21 27.87 3.24 15.35
CA PRO A 21 27.78 1.85 14.91
C PRO A 21 27.12 1.88 13.54
N ALA A 22 27.84 1.41 12.52
CA ALA A 22 27.33 1.22 11.15
C ALA A 22 26.10 0.28 11.07
N THR A 23 25.71 -0.31 12.20
CA THR A 23 24.62 -1.26 12.39
C THR A 23 23.80 -0.88 13.62
N THR A 24 23.31 0.37 13.67
CA THR A 24 22.18 0.66 14.55
C THR A 24 20.99 -0.11 13.97
N GLY A 25 20.37 -1.03 14.73
CA GLY A 25 19.30 -1.92 14.24
C GLY A 25 18.12 -1.20 13.57
N LYS A 26 17.95 0.11 13.80
CA LYS A 26 17.01 0.97 13.09
C LYS A 26 17.33 1.14 11.59
N VAL A 27 18.61 1.23 11.22
CA VAL A 27 19.06 1.35 9.82
C VAL A 27 18.92 0.00 9.10
N ALA A 28 19.27 -1.11 9.75
CA ALA A 28 19.08 -2.45 9.20
C ALA A 28 17.60 -2.78 8.98
N ALA A 29 16.73 -2.45 9.94
CA ALA A 29 15.29 -2.61 9.79
C ALA A 29 14.71 -1.73 8.68
N GLN A 30 15.24 -0.51 8.51
CA GLN A 30 14.83 0.38 7.42
C GLN A 30 15.32 -0.13 6.06
N GLN A 31 16.54 -0.68 6.00
CA GLN A 31 17.10 -1.29 4.80
C GLN A 31 16.33 -2.55 4.39
N GLU A 32 15.99 -3.43 5.33
CA GLU A 32 15.11 -4.59 5.06
C GLU A 32 13.74 -4.16 4.55
N ARG A 33 13.14 -3.09 5.09
CA ARG A 33 11.86 -2.56 4.59
C ARG A 33 12.00 -2.05 3.14
N LEU A 34 13.10 -1.38 2.82
CA LEU A 34 13.38 -0.92 1.46
C LEU A 34 13.64 -2.08 0.49
N ASP A 35 14.38 -3.10 0.94
CA ASP A 35 14.70 -4.27 0.13
C ASP A 35 13.48 -5.17 -0.10
N ARG A 36 12.55 -5.27 0.86
CA ARG A 36 11.25 -5.94 0.65
C ARG A 36 10.37 -5.20 -0.36
N ARG A 37 10.45 -3.87 -0.40
CA ARG A 37 9.74 -3.03 -1.38
C ARG A 37 10.43 -2.98 -2.75
N ARG A 38 11.59 -3.63 -2.94
CA ARG A 38 12.23 -3.77 -4.25
C ARG A 38 11.49 -4.82 -5.08
N GLY A 39 10.76 -4.38 -6.09
CA GLY A 39 10.12 -5.29 -7.03
C GLY A 39 9.05 -4.60 -7.86
N GLN A 40 8.21 -5.41 -8.48
CA GLN A 40 7.02 -4.93 -9.15
C GLN A 40 6.00 -4.40 -8.14
N ILE A 41 5.22 -3.43 -8.59
CA ILE A 41 4.16 -2.82 -7.81
C ILE A 41 2.84 -3.30 -8.38
N VAL A 42 2.03 -3.90 -7.52
CA VAL A 42 0.74 -4.47 -7.89
C VAL A 42 -0.34 -3.72 -7.16
N ILE A 43 -1.34 -3.23 -7.89
CA ILE A 43 -2.54 -2.61 -7.33
C ILE A 43 -3.62 -3.69 -7.32
N LEU A 44 -4.11 -4.04 -6.14
CA LEU A 44 -5.25 -4.90 -5.95
C LEU A 44 -6.49 -4.02 -5.78
N ALA A 45 -7.38 -4.00 -6.76
CA ALA A 45 -8.62 -3.25 -6.69
C ALA A 45 -9.79 -4.17 -6.35
N ASP A 46 -10.48 -3.86 -5.27
CA ASP A 46 -11.74 -4.49 -4.89
C ASP A 46 -12.86 -4.02 -5.84
N VAL A 47 -13.55 -4.96 -6.46
CA VAL A 47 -14.71 -4.73 -7.33
C VAL A 47 -15.96 -5.43 -6.80
N SER A 48 -16.08 -5.55 -5.48
CA SER A 48 -17.27 -6.11 -4.84
C SER A 48 -18.51 -5.24 -5.02
N GLY A 49 -19.70 -5.81 -4.77
CA GLY A 49 -20.99 -5.15 -5.00
C GLY A 49 -21.17 -3.82 -4.23
N SER A 50 -20.49 -3.63 -3.09
CA SER A 50 -20.46 -2.38 -2.32
C SER A 50 -19.79 -1.22 -3.07
N MET A 51 -18.93 -1.52 -4.05
CA MET A 51 -18.30 -0.54 -4.93
C MET A 51 -19.26 0.02 -6.00
N GLY A 52 -20.40 -0.65 -6.21
CA GLY A 52 -21.50 -0.12 -7.02
C GLY A 52 -22.27 1.00 -6.33
N ALA A 53 -22.09 1.20 -5.02
CA ALA A 53 -22.77 2.25 -4.27
C ALA A 53 -22.31 3.66 -4.70
N GLU A 54 -23.19 4.64 -4.47
CA GLU A 54 -22.87 6.05 -4.69
C GLU A 54 -21.83 6.54 -3.68
N SER A 55 -20.89 7.32 -4.18
CA SER A 55 -19.88 8.09 -3.46
C SER A 55 -20.47 9.42 -3.01
N GLY A 56 -19.77 10.17 -2.16
CA GLY A 56 -20.22 11.48 -1.66
C GLY A 56 -20.51 12.56 -2.72
N ASP A 57 -20.09 12.33 -3.96
CA ASP A 57 -20.28 13.22 -5.11
C ASP A 57 -21.41 12.74 -6.06
N GLY A 58 -22.23 11.77 -5.63
CA GLY A 58 -23.32 11.18 -6.44
C GLY A 58 -22.87 10.29 -7.60
N ARG A 59 -21.56 10.09 -7.78
CA ARG A 59 -20.97 9.12 -8.73
C ARG A 59 -20.78 7.77 -8.06
N ARG A 60 -20.78 6.67 -8.82
CA ARG A 60 -20.46 5.33 -8.27
C ARG A 60 -19.01 5.30 -7.78
N LYS A 61 -18.75 4.70 -6.63
CA LYS A 61 -17.38 4.56 -6.08
C LYS A 61 -16.42 3.92 -7.08
N ILE A 62 -16.91 2.93 -7.85
CA ILE A 62 -16.12 2.25 -8.86
C ILE A 62 -15.69 3.17 -10.01
N ASP A 63 -16.51 4.13 -10.42
CA ASP A 63 -16.17 5.06 -11.51
C ASP A 63 -15.07 6.03 -11.03
N VAL A 64 -15.18 6.51 -9.79
CA VAL A 64 -14.16 7.34 -9.14
C VAL A 64 -12.84 6.58 -9.01
N LEU A 65 -12.90 5.33 -8.55
CA LEU A 65 -11.70 4.50 -8.42
C LEU A 65 -11.07 4.20 -9.78
N ARG A 66 -11.89 3.88 -10.80
CA ARG A 66 -11.43 3.62 -12.17
C ARG A 66 -10.67 4.82 -12.73
N GLU A 67 -11.21 6.03 -12.53
CA GLU A 67 -10.56 7.27 -12.95
C GLU A 67 -9.25 7.53 -12.19
N ALA A 68 -9.27 7.39 -10.86
CA ALA A 68 -8.10 7.62 -10.02
C ALA A 68 -6.96 6.62 -10.28
N VAL A 69 -7.29 5.33 -10.43
CA VAL A 69 -6.32 4.28 -10.75
C VAL A 69 -5.82 4.44 -12.18
N SER A 70 -6.68 4.75 -13.16
CA SER A 70 -6.22 4.99 -14.53
C SER A 70 -5.24 6.17 -14.61
N ALA A 71 -5.46 7.22 -13.82
CA ALA A 71 -4.58 8.38 -13.75
C ALA A 71 -3.27 8.09 -13.00
N ALA A 72 -3.33 7.30 -11.93
CA ALA A 72 -2.18 7.07 -11.05
C ALA A 72 -1.35 5.82 -11.40
N ARG A 73 -1.92 4.79 -12.06
CA ARG A 73 -1.27 3.47 -12.23
C ARG A 73 0.11 3.56 -12.86
N GLY A 74 0.31 4.46 -13.82
CA GLY A 74 1.56 4.63 -14.56
C GLY A 74 2.01 3.34 -15.28
N GLY A 75 2.71 2.47 -14.56
CA GLY A 75 3.15 1.13 -15.01
C GLY A 75 2.99 0.03 -13.94
N ALA A 76 2.23 0.28 -12.87
CA ALA A 76 1.88 -0.73 -11.88
C ALA A 76 0.89 -1.74 -12.47
N ARG A 77 1.06 -3.02 -12.11
CA ARG A 77 0.16 -4.09 -12.55
C ARG A 77 -1.16 -3.97 -11.78
N LEU A 78 -2.28 -3.91 -12.49
CA LEU A 78 -3.59 -3.80 -11.88
C LEU A 78 -4.28 -5.16 -11.90
N VAL A 79 -4.70 -5.60 -10.71
CA VAL A 79 -5.45 -6.84 -10.49
C VAL A 79 -6.77 -6.45 -9.85
N ALA A 80 -7.89 -6.75 -10.52
CA ALA A 80 -9.21 -6.59 -9.94
C ALA A 80 -9.65 -7.94 -9.36
N PHE A 81 -10.34 -7.91 -8.23
CA PHE A 81 -10.89 -9.13 -7.63
C PHE A 81 -12.33 -8.93 -7.17
N SER A 82 -13.16 -9.91 -7.52
CA SER A 82 -14.49 -10.17 -6.96
C SER A 82 -14.50 -11.59 -6.38
N SER A 83 -15.02 -12.55 -7.16
CA SER A 83 -14.98 -13.98 -6.89
C SER A 83 -13.62 -14.60 -7.27
N GLN A 84 -13.02 -14.13 -8.36
CA GLN A 84 -11.71 -14.56 -8.84
C GLN A 84 -10.85 -13.33 -9.15
N PRO A 85 -9.55 -13.35 -8.83
CA PRO A 85 -8.63 -12.30 -9.22
C PRO A 85 -8.33 -12.39 -10.72
N CYS A 86 -8.36 -11.25 -11.39
CA CYS A 86 -8.03 -11.13 -12.81
C CYS A 86 -7.12 -9.93 -13.05
N ASP A 87 -6.12 -10.12 -13.92
CA ASP A 87 -5.30 -9.01 -14.42
C ASP A 87 -6.12 -8.19 -15.41
N VAL A 88 -6.26 -6.90 -15.13
CA VAL A 88 -7.09 -6.01 -15.93
C VAL A 88 -6.36 -4.70 -16.19
N ASP A 89 -6.51 -4.17 -17.40
CA ASP A 89 -6.00 -2.83 -17.70
C ASP A 89 -6.87 -1.72 -17.08
N SER A 90 -8.15 -2.02 -16.86
CA SER A 90 -9.13 -1.11 -16.30
C SER A 90 -10.04 -1.85 -15.34
N ILE A 91 -10.44 -1.19 -14.25
CA ILE A 91 -11.31 -1.77 -13.23
C ILE A 91 -12.66 -2.18 -13.86
N PRO A 92 -13.05 -3.47 -13.83
CA PRO A 92 -14.31 -3.96 -14.41
C PRO A 92 -15.54 -3.47 -13.64
N GLU A 93 -16.74 -3.89 -14.03
CA GLU A 93 -17.98 -3.60 -13.27
C GLU A 93 -18.03 -4.42 -11.96
N PRO A 94 -18.73 -3.94 -10.93
CA PRO A 94 -18.73 -4.60 -9.63
C PRO A 94 -19.55 -5.89 -9.65
N GLU A 95 -19.07 -6.92 -8.94
CA GLU A 95 -19.74 -8.21 -8.77
C GLU A 95 -20.01 -8.51 -7.29
N ALA A 96 -21.01 -9.33 -6.99
CA ALA A 96 -21.54 -9.47 -5.62
C ALA A 96 -20.62 -10.15 -4.57
N ASN A 97 -19.50 -10.78 -4.97
CA ASN A 97 -18.68 -11.63 -4.08
C ASN A 97 -17.29 -11.03 -3.81
N THR A 98 -16.69 -11.34 -2.64
CA THR A 98 -15.42 -10.74 -2.18
C THR A 98 -14.42 -11.78 -1.67
N ASN A 99 -13.66 -12.40 -2.57
CA ASN A 99 -12.63 -13.38 -2.21
C ASN A 99 -11.23 -12.76 -2.09
N LEU A 100 -11.00 -12.03 -1.00
CA LEU A 100 -9.70 -11.38 -0.74
C LEU A 100 -8.55 -12.39 -0.60
N ALA A 101 -8.80 -13.57 -0.03
CA ALA A 101 -7.76 -14.58 0.19
C ALA A 101 -7.20 -15.10 -1.15
N ALA A 102 -8.10 -15.41 -2.11
CA ALA A 102 -7.69 -15.82 -3.45
C ALA A 102 -6.90 -14.72 -4.18
N ALA A 103 -7.30 -13.46 -4.01
CA ALA A 103 -6.62 -12.32 -4.62
C ALA A 103 -5.20 -12.14 -4.08
N LEU A 104 -5.01 -12.28 -2.77
CA LEU A 104 -3.69 -12.25 -2.16
C LEU A 104 -2.82 -13.41 -2.63
N ASP A 105 -3.35 -14.64 -2.70
CA ASP A 105 -2.58 -15.79 -3.16
C ASP A 105 -2.20 -15.70 -4.66
N TYR A 106 -3.06 -15.12 -5.48
CA TYR A 106 -2.76 -14.85 -6.90
C TYR A 106 -1.62 -13.85 -7.05
N VAL A 107 -1.67 -12.73 -6.32
CA VAL A 107 -0.61 -11.73 -6.40
C VAL A 107 0.68 -12.22 -5.76
N ARG A 108 0.60 -13.05 -4.71
CA ARG A 108 1.76 -13.72 -4.12
C ARG A 108 2.52 -14.56 -5.14
N ALA A 109 1.83 -15.21 -6.09
CA ALA A 109 2.49 -16.00 -7.13
C ALA A 109 3.43 -15.18 -8.03
N SER A 110 3.24 -13.85 -8.07
CA SER A 110 4.06 -12.92 -8.84
C SER A 110 5.20 -12.27 -8.05
N ASP A 111 5.38 -12.65 -6.77
CA ASP A 111 6.38 -12.11 -5.81
C ASP A 111 6.59 -10.58 -5.92
N PRO A 112 5.53 -9.76 -5.77
CA PRO A 112 5.68 -8.31 -5.88
C PRO A 112 6.39 -7.74 -4.65
N GLY A 113 7.13 -6.65 -4.87
CA GLY A 113 7.78 -5.92 -3.79
C GLY A 113 6.78 -5.07 -3.00
N VAL A 114 5.82 -4.46 -3.70
CA VAL A 114 4.77 -3.64 -3.10
C VAL A 114 3.42 -4.06 -3.67
N THR A 115 2.46 -4.32 -2.78
CA THR A 115 1.06 -4.56 -3.15
C THR A 115 0.20 -3.49 -2.52
N LEU A 116 -0.47 -2.67 -3.32
CA LEU A 116 -1.44 -1.69 -2.85
C LEU A 116 -2.84 -2.30 -2.94
N LEU A 117 -3.40 -2.72 -1.81
CA LEU A 117 -4.78 -3.19 -1.72
C LEU A 117 -5.72 -2.00 -1.55
N ILE A 118 -6.66 -1.83 -2.46
CA ILE A 118 -7.73 -0.84 -2.37
C ILE A 118 -9.04 -1.58 -2.11
N SER A 119 -9.66 -1.35 -0.96
CA SER A 119 -10.92 -2.03 -0.57
C SER A 119 -11.80 -1.12 0.29
N ASP A 120 -13.11 -1.28 0.17
CA ASP A 120 -14.11 -0.49 0.90
C ASP A 120 -14.78 -1.24 2.07
N GLY A 121 -14.38 -2.49 2.35
CA GLY A 121 -15.13 -3.36 3.26
C GLY A 121 -14.34 -4.46 3.99
N GLU A 122 -15.08 -5.31 4.71
CA GLU A 122 -14.57 -6.48 5.43
C GLU A 122 -14.48 -7.68 4.47
N PRO A 123 -13.42 -8.50 4.51
CA PRO A 123 -13.35 -9.70 3.68
C PRO A 123 -14.25 -10.81 4.23
N ASP A 124 -14.68 -11.72 3.34
CA ASP A 124 -15.49 -12.88 3.70
C ASP A 124 -14.81 -13.80 4.75
N ASN A 125 -13.48 -13.82 4.80
CA ASN A 125 -12.71 -14.60 5.77
C ASN A 125 -11.43 -13.89 6.22
N GLU A 126 -11.54 -13.16 7.34
CA GLU A 126 -10.42 -12.43 7.95
C GLU A 126 -9.21 -13.33 8.25
N ALA A 127 -9.44 -14.53 8.79
CA ALA A 127 -8.38 -15.44 9.21
C ALA A 127 -7.57 -15.95 8.01
N ALA A 128 -8.26 -16.29 6.91
CA ALA A 128 -7.62 -16.72 5.68
C ALA A 128 -6.82 -15.57 5.04
N ALA A 129 -7.39 -14.36 4.99
CA ALA A 129 -6.70 -13.18 4.45
C ALA A 129 -5.42 -12.85 5.23
N LEU A 130 -5.47 -12.87 6.56
CA LEU A 130 -4.30 -12.65 7.42
C LEU A 130 -3.25 -13.75 7.24
N ALA A 131 -3.67 -15.01 7.09
CA ALA A 131 -2.75 -16.12 6.85
C ALA A 131 -2.03 -16.00 5.50
N SER A 132 -2.72 -15.56 4.44
CA SER A 132 -2.10 -15.32 3.13
C SER A 132 -1.23 -14.06 3.13
N ALA A 133 -1.63 -12.99 3.81
CA ALA A 133 -0.81 -11.77 3.94
C ALA A 133 0.52 -12.02 4.67
N ARG A 134 0.55 -12.86 5.71
CA ARG A 134 1.81 -13.23 6.40
C ARG A 134 2.80 -13.99 5.52
N LYS A 135 2.34 -14.60 4.42
CA LYS A 135 3.19 -15.32 3.46
C LYS A 135 3.79 -14.40 2.40
N PHE A 136 3.43 -13.11 2.38
CA PHE A 136 4.06 -12.16 1.48
C PHE A 136 5.48 -11.86 1.90
N ARG A 137 6.36 -11.81 0.90
CA ARG A 137 7.73 -11.34 1.06
C ARG A 137 7.81 -9.81 1.02
N GLY A 138 7.02 -9.20 0.13
CA GLY A 138 6.91 -7.75 -0.04
C GLY A 138 6.02 -7.07 1.00
N ALA A 139 5.82 -5.76 0.83
CA ALA A 139 4.92 -4.97 1.66
C ALA A 139 3.50 -4.93 1.06
N ILE A 140 2.49 -5.08 1.92
CA ILE A 140 1.08 -4.85 1.54
C ILE A 140 0.62 -3.53 2.15
N ASP A 141 0.60 -2.50 1.32
CA ASP A 141 -0.01 -1.22 1.65
C ASP A 141 -1.51 -1.31 1.39
N VAL A 142 -2.32 -0.73 2.29
CA VAL A 142 -3.77 -0.80 2.20
C VAL A 142 -4.34 0.61 2.11
N LEU A 143 -5.14 0.87 1.09
CA LEU A 143 -5.95 2.06 0.93
C LEU A 143 -7.41 1.70 1.16
N TYR A 144 -7.89 2.00 2.36
CA TYR A 144 -9.29 1.84 2.70
C TYR A 144 -10.08 3.02 2.12
N ILE A 145 -11.09 2.71 1.30
CA ILE A 145 -11.91 3.73 0.63
C ILE A 145 -13.35 3.79 1.14
N GLY A 146 -13.67 3.10 2.24
CA GLY A 146 -15.00 3.15 2.85
C GLY A 146 -15.20 4.33 3.82
N PRO A 147 -16.37 4.41 4.47
CA PRO A 147 -16.65 5.44 5.46
C PRO A 147 -15.74 5.29 6.69
N GLU A 148 -15.26 6.42 7.22
CA GLU A 148 -14.36 6.46 8.38
C GLU A 148 -15.01 5.93 9.68
N SER A 149 -16.34 5.89 9.72
CA SER A 149 -17.12 5.36 10.85
C SER A 149 -16.96 3.85 11.05
N ASN A 150 -16.54 3.10 10.02
CA ASN A 150 -16.36 1.66 10.11
C ASN A 150 -14.98 1.29 10.73
N THR A 151 -14.88 1.52 12.03
CA THR A 151 -13.67 1.23 12.82
C THR A 151 -13.26 -0.25 12.81
N ARG A 152 -14.21 -1.18 12.62
CA ARG A 152 -13.92 -2.63 12.53
C ARG A 152 -13.16 -2.97 11.25
N ALA A 153 -13.67 -2.56 10.10
CA ALA A 153 -12.99 -2.74 8.81
C ALA A 153 -11.60 -2.09 8.81
N ILE A 154 -11.50 -0.85 9.32
CA ILE A 154 -10.21 -0.13 9.43
C ILE A 154 -9.23 -0.88 10.34
N ALA A 155 -9.68 -1.41 11.48
CA ALA A 155 -8.82 -2.17 12.39
C ALA A 155 -8.33 -3.49 11.76
N PHE A 156 -9.20 -4.18 11.01
CA PHE A 156 -8.83 -5.37 10.25
C PHE A 156 -7.77 -5.03 9.17
N MET A 157 -8.04 -4.02 8.35
CA MET A 157 -7.12 -3.58 7.28
C MET A 157 -5.76 -3.15 7.84
N ARG A 158 -5.75 -2.51 9.02
CA ARG A 158 -4.51 -2.17 9.73
C ARG A 158 -3.73 -3.41 10.12
N LYS A 159 -4.39 -4.44 10.66
CA LYS A 159 -3.75 -5.71 11.02
C LYS A 159 -3.21 -6.42 9.79
N LEU A 160 -3.94 -6.37 8.67
CA LEU A 160 -3.51 -6.94 7.39
C LEU A 160 -2.23 -6.27 6.89
N ALA A 161 -2.22 -4.94 6.77
CA ALA A 161 -1.05 -4.17 6.36
C ALA A 161 0.16 -4.43 7.26
N ALA A 162 -0.05 -4.36 8.59
CA ALA A 162 1.00 -4.60 9.57
C ALA A 162 1.56 -6.03 9.50
N SER A 163 0.74 -7.03 9.16
CA SER A 163 1.18 -8.42 9.03
C SER A 163 2.14 -8.66 7.87
N ALA A 164 2.09 -7.81 6.84
CA ALA A 164 2.99 -7.83 5.70
C ALA A 164 4.01 -6.67 5.71
N GLY A 165 4.08 -5.89 6.81
CA GLY A 165 5.02 -4.77 6.94
C GLY A 165 4.73 -3.54 6.05
N GLY A 166 3.49 -3.42 5.56
CA GLY A 166 3.01 -2.23 4.87
C GLY A 166 2.24 -1.28 5.79
N ASP A 167 1.69 -0.22 5.19
CA ASP A 167 1.01 0.87 5.88
C ASP A 167 -0.48 0.94 5.48
N LEU A 168 -1.32 1.45 6.38
CA LEU A 168 -2.74 1.69 6.12
C LEU A 168 -2.98 3.18 5.90
N MET A 169 -3.67 3.52 4.81
CA MET A 169 -4.26 4.83 4.58
C MET A 169 -5.77 4.72 4.49
N VAL A 170 -6.45 5.61 5.18
CA VAL A 170 -7.92 5.67 5.26
C VAL A 170 -8.37 6.88 4.45
N ASN A 171 -9.22 6.67 3.45
CA ASN A 171 -9.74 7.70 2.56
C ASN A 171 -11.25 7.61 2.41
N ASP A 172 -11.97 8.50 3.08
CA ASP A 172 -13.42 8.49 3.02
C ASP A 172 -13.98 9.07 1.71
N ILE A 173 -14.28 8.22 0.73
CA ILE A 173 -14.91 8.64 -0.54
C ILE A 173 -16.43 8.88 -0.39
N ALA A 174 -17.03 8.63 0.78
CA ALA A 174 -18.38 9.12 1.07
C ALA A 174 -18.39 10.65 1.25
N THR A 175 -17.22 11.28 1.32
CA THR A 175 -17.08 12.74 1.25
C THR A 175 -16.54 13.20 -0.11
N PRO A 176 -17.02 14.34 -0.66
CA PRO A 176 -16.46 14.92 -1.88
C PRO A 176 -14.96 15.24 -1.78
N ALA A 177 -14.48 15.53 -0.57
CA ALA A 177 -13.06 15.78 -0.31
C ALA A 177 -12.22 14.50 -0.51
N GLY A 178 -12.68 13.35 0.01
CA GLY A 178 -11.97 12.08 -0.16
C GLY A 178 -11.95 11.58 -1.60
N VAL A 179 -12.99 11.88 -2.39
CA VAL A 179 -13.01 11.63 -3.85
C VAL A 179 -11.86 12.36 -4.55
N ARG A 180 -11.66 13.67 -4.26
CA ARG A 180 -10.59 14.48 -4.87
C ARG A 180 -9.20 14.06 -4.42
N LEU A 181 -9.06 13.62 -3.17
CA LEU A 181 -7.79 13.19 -2.59
C LEU A 181 -7.38 11.78 -3.02
N LEU A 182 -8.31 10.96 -3.54
CA LEU A 182 -8.06 9.57 -3.90
C LEU A 182 -6.91 9.45 -4.91
N THR A 183 -6.95 10.23 -6.00
CA THR A 183 -5.92 10.21 -7.04
C THR A 183 -4.55 10.62 -6.46
N GLN A 184 -4.51 11.65 -5.63
CA GLN A 184 -3.26 12.10 -4.99
C GLN A 184 -2.70 11.06 -4.02
N ARG A 185 -3.57 10.35 -3.29
CA ARG A 185 -3.16 9.31 -2.34
C ARG A 185 -2.65 8.07 -3.04
N ILE A 186 -3.31 7.61 -4.10
CA ILE A 186 -2.82 6.50 -4.93
C ILE A 186 -1.48 6.89 -5.55
N ALA A 187 -1.36 8.11 -6.10
CA ALA A 187 -0.10 8.61 -6.64
C ALA A 187 1.00 8.75 -5.56
N GLY A 188 0.65 9.02 -4.30
CA GLY A 188 1.60 9.07 -3.19
C GLY A 188 2.12 7.70 -2.74
N PHE A 189 1.35 6.63 -2.96
CA PHE A 189 1.77 5.25 -2.70
C PHE A 189 2.61 4.65 -3.83
N LEU A 190 2.40 5.10 -5.06
CA LEU A 190 3.19 4.67 -6.19
C LEU A 190 4.47 5.52 -6.23
N PRO A 191 5.66 4.91 -6.16
CA PRO A 191 6.90 5.64 -6.39
C PRO A 191 6.79 6.26 -7.78
N GLY A 192 6.94 7.58 -7.85
CA GLY A 192 6.90 8.33 -9.10
C GLY A 192 7.82 7.70 -10.15
N PRO A 193 7.54 7.95 -11.45
CA PRO A 193 8.28 7.33 -12.54
C PRO A 193 9.78 7.51 -12.30
N ARG A 194 10.50 6.39 -12.18
CA ARG A 194 11.96 6.41 -12.20
C ARG A 194 12.36 6.91 -13.58
N ALA A 195 12.77 8.17 -13.64
CA ALA A 195 13.42 8.76 -14.80
C ALA A 195 14.70 8.00 -15.14
#